data_AF-A0A1M5KV16-F1
#
_entry.id   AF-A0A1M5KV16-F1
#
_cell.length_a   1.000
_cell.length_b   1.000
_cell.length_c   1.000
_cell.angle_alpha   90.00
_cell.angle_beta   90.00
_cell.angle_gamma   90.00
#
_symmetry.space_group_name_H-M   'P 1'
#
loop_
_entity.id
_entity.type
_entity.pdbx_description
1 polymer ?
#
loop_
_entity_poly.entity_id
_entity_poly.type
_entity_poly.pdbx_seq_one_letter_code
_entity_poly.pdbx_strand_id
1 'polypeptide(L)'
;MSIIIQQKLSEELNNTGAISFKEICEILDAFQIASGQGFAIGKTKAILEYIKKGNNLIIKNFEYSNNQKIIHSLKELVNIYKDIDRFIDLSTDKDFKNYFQ
;
A
#
# COMPACT_ATOMS: atom_id res chain seq x y z
N MET A 1 11.17 -13.58 4.58
CA MET A 1 11.63 -12.21 4.22
C MET A 1 10.47 -11.22 4.21
N SER A 2 9.32 -11.55 3.61
CA SER A 2 8.10 -10.70 3.60
C SER A 2 7.58 -10.32 4.99
N ILE A 3 7.63 -11.24 5.97
CA ILE A 3 7.16 -11.01 7.36
C ILE A 3 7.91 -9.84 8.03
N ILE A 4 9.24 -9.75 7.83
CA ILE A 4 10.06 -8.68 8.43
C ILE A 4 9.72 -7.33 7.80
N ILE A 5 9.49 -7.31 6.48
CA ILE A 5 9.13 -6.10 5.74
C ILE A 5 7.74 -5.60 6.17
N GLN A 6 6.78 -6.52 6.33
CA GLN A 6 5.44 -6.21 6.84
C GLN A 6 5.52 -5.62 8.25
N GLN A 7 6.24 -6.26 9.18
CA GLN A 7 6.37 -5.79 10.56
C GLN A 7 6.95 -4.37 10.63
N LYS A 8 8.03 -4.11 9.88
CA LYS A 8 8.67 -2.80 9.85
C LYS A 8 7.72 -1.68 9.40
N LEU A 9 6.99 -1.89 8.31
CA LEU A 9 6.04 -0.89 7.85
C LEU A 9 4.84 -0.76 8.80
N SER A 10 4.37 -1.86 9.38
CA SER A 10 3.31 -1.81 10.40
C SER A 10 3.71 -0.98 11.62
N GLU A 11 4.95 -1.10 12.10
CA GLU A 11 5.46 -0.26 13.20
C GLU A 11 5.51 1.22 12.81
N GLU A 12 5.99 1.53 11.61
CA GLU A 12 6.03 2.91 11.10
C GLU A 12 4.63 3.53 10.98
N LEU A 13 3.66 2.77 10.46
CA LEU A 13 2.27 3.17 10.37
C LEU A 13 1.62 3.35 11.74
N ASN A 14 1.91 2.47 12.71
CA ASN A 14 1.38 2.62 14.07
C ASN A 14 1.96 3.86 14.77
N ASN A 15 3.20 4.24 14.47
CA ASN A 15 3.85 5.41 15.07
C ASN A 15 3.45 6.73 14.41
N THR A 16 3.26 6.73 13.08
CA THR A 16 3.12 7.98 12.31
C THR A 16 1.77 8.12 11.61
N GLY A 17 1.06 7.02 11.41
CA GLY A 17 -0.14 6.95 10.57
C GLY A 17 0.09 7.32 9.11
N ALA A 18 1.33 7.34 8.65
CA ALA A 18 1.68 7.93 7.37
C ALA A 18 2.67 7.10 6.56
N ILE A 19 2.57 7.22 5.25
CA ILE A 19 3.47 6.64 4.25
C ILE A 19 3.75 7.69 3.17
N SER A 20 4.91 7.64 2.51
CA SER A 20 5.19 8.56 1.41
C SER A 20 4.58 8.09 0.09
N PHE A 21 4.19 9.02 -0.78
CA PHE A 21 3.73 8.68 -2.13
C PHE A 21 4.80 7.94 -2.93
N LYS A 22 6.08 8.33 -2.78
CA LYS A 22 7.22 7.63 -3.38
C LYS A 22 7.24 6.15 -3.00
N GLU A 23 7.00 5.84 -1.73
CA GLU A 23 7.01 4.47 -1.24
C GLU A 23 5.79 3.67 -1.71
N ILE A 24 4.64 4.32 -1.92
CA ILE A 24 3.50 3.70 -2.62
C ILE A 24 3.90 3.33 -4.06
N CYS A 25 4.54 4.23 -4.81
CA CYS A 25 5.03 3.91 -6.15
C CYS A 25 6.03 2.75 -6.14
N GLU A 26 6.99 2.74 -5.20
CA GLU A 26 7.96 1.65 -5.06
C GLU A 26 7.30 0.29 -4.76
N ILE A 27 6.19 0.29 -4.02
CA ILE A 27 5.39 -0.94 -3.80
C ILE A 27 4.78 -1.42 -5.12
N LEU A 28 4.20 -0.52 -5.92
CA LEU A 28 3.56 -0.86 -7.19
C LEU A 28 4.57 -1.32 -8.24
N ASP A 29 5.71 -0.62 -8.36
CA ASP A 29 6.81 -1.02 -9.24
C ASP A 29 7.33 -2.42 -8.85
N ALA A 30 7.43 -2.70 -7.55
CA ALA A 30 7.89 -4.00 -7.06
C ALA A 30 6.91 -5.15 -7.35
N PHE A 31 5.61 -4.89 -7.59
CA PHE A 31 4.68 -5.94 -8.06
C PHE A 31 4.99 -6.39 -9.49
N GLN A 32 5.52 -5.50 -10.32
CA GLN A 32 5.88 -5.80 -11.71
C GLN A 32 7.19 -6.61 -11.83
N ILE A 33 8.06 -6.53 -10.81
CA ILE A 33 9.35 -7.21 -10.80
C ILE A 33 9.24 -8.52 -10.02
N ALA A 34 9.54 -9.66 -10.65
CA ALA A 34 9.40 -10.98 -10.02
C ALA A 34 10.15 -11.13 -8.68
N SER A 35 11.35 -10.55 -8.56
CA SER A 35 12.11 -10.54 -7.31
C SER A 35 11.58 -9.55 -6.26
N GLY A 36 10.78 -8.56 -6.67
CA GLY A 36 10.17 -7.52 -5.82
C GLY A 36 8.84 -7.91 -5.20
N GLN A 37 8.18 -8.96 -5.69
CA GLN A 37 6.83 -9.33 -5.24
C GLN A 37 6.75 -9.56 -3.72
N GLY A 38 7.71 -10.26 -3.12
CA GLY A 38 7.71 -10.49 -1.66
C GLY A 38 7.77 -9.19 -0.82
N PHE A 39 8.41 -8.15 -1.34
CA PHE A 39 8.44 -6.82 -0.74
C PHE A 39 7.11 -6.09 -0.91
N ALA A 40 6.58 -6.06 -2.13
CA ALA A 40 5.31 -5.41 -2.46
C ALA A 40 4.13 -6.02 -1.69
N ILE A 41 4.09 -7.36 -1.62
CA ILE A 41 3.09 -8.12 -0.86
C ILE A 41 3.16 -7.77 0.63
N GLY A 42 4.36 -7.79 1.22
CA GLY A 42 4.55 -7.53 2.65
C GLY A 42 4.11 -6.11 3.04
N LYS A 43 4.52 -5.10 2.28
CA LYS A 43 4.13 -3.71 2.54
C LYS A 43 2.65 -3.46 2.32
N THR A 44 2.07 -3.99 1.24
CA THR A 44 0.63 -3.85 0.98
C THR A 44 -0.18 -4.50 2.11
N LYS A 45 0.22 -5.68 2.60
CA LYS A 45 -0.43 -6.33 3.76
C LYS A 45 -0.43 -5.42 5.01
N ALA A 46 0.70 -4.78 5.32
CA ALA A 46 0.79 -3.85 6.45
C ALA A 46 -0.20 -2.67 6.32
N ILE A 47 -0.28 -2.07 5.12
CA ILE A 47 -1.19 -0.96 4.83
C ILE A 47 -2.65 -1.39 4.98
N LEU A 48 -3.01 -2.55 4.41
CA LEU A 48 -4.38 -3.08 4.49
C LEU A 48 -4.78 -3.36 5.94
N GLU A 49 -3.91 -4.00 6.73
CA GLU A 49 -4.16 -4.26 8.14
C GLU A 49 -4.34 -2.97 8.94
N TYR A 50 -3.55 -1.94 8.62
CA TYR A 50 -3.67 -0.64 9.27
C TYR A 50 -5.04 0.00 9.01
N ILE A 51 -5.49 0.04 7.75
CA ILE A 51 -6.80 0.62 7.38
C ILE A 51 -7.96 -0.21 7.95
N LYS A 52 -7.86 -1.55 7.95
CA LYS A 52 -8.92 -2.43 8.50
C LYS A 52 -9.15 -2.25 9.99
N LYS A 53 -8.15 -1.78 10.74
CA LYS A 53 -8.31 -1.43 12.16
C LYS A 53 -9.14 -0.16 12.36
N GLY A 54 -9.58 0.50 11.28
CA GLY A 54 -10.33 1.76 11.31
C GLY A 54 -9.42 2.99 11.35
N ASN A 55 -8.12 2.82 11.12
CA ASN A 55 -7.19 3.94 11.10
C ASN A 55 -7.24 4.67 9.76
N ASN A 56 -7.02 5.98 9.80
CA ASN A 56 -6.85 6.80 8.60
C ASN A 56 -5.38 6.78 8.19
N LEU A 57 -5.10 6.40 6.94
CA LEU A 57 -3.75 6.43 6.39
C LEU A 57 -3.47 7.77 5.73
N ILE A 58 -2.34 8.40 6.05
CA ILE A 58 -1.88 9.65 5.44
C ILE A 58 -0.82 9.34 4.39
N ILE A 59 -1.08 9.62 3.11
CA ILE A 59 -0.07 9.63 2.06
C ILE A 59 0.56 11.01 1.98
N LYS A 60 1.85 11.10 2.33
CA LYS A 60 2.66 12.32 2.27
C LYS A 60 3.17 12.59 0.86
N ASN A 61 3.22 13.86 0.48
CA ASN A 61 3.70 14.32 -0.83
C ASN A 61 2.97 13.62 -1.99
N PHE A 62 1.64 13.55 -1.90
CA PHE A 62 0.79 12.89 -2.88
C PHE A 62 0.98 13.53 -4.27
N GLU A 63 1.22 12.69 -5.29
CA GLU A 63 1.52 13.13 -6.67
C GLU A 63 2.65 14.17 -6.76
N TYR A 64 3.62 14.10 -5.85
CA TYR A 64 4.76 15.03 -5.80
C TYR A 64 4.37 16.52 -5.67
N SER A 65 3.18 16.79 -5.12
CA SER A 65 2.61 18.15 -5.04
C SER A 65 2.82 18.84 -3.68
N ASN A 66 3.63 18.27 -2.78
CA ASN A 66 3.74 18.64 -1.35
C ASN A 66 2.42 18.54 -0.55
N ASN A 67 1.33 18.11 -1.16
CA ASN A 67 0.06 17.87 -0.49
C ASN A 67 0.03 16.50 0.21
N GLN A 68 -0.93 16.34 1.11
CA GLN A 68 -1.22 15.07 1.75
C GLN A 68 -2.57 14.55 1.29
N LYS A 69 -2.69 13.24 1.14
CA LYS A 69 -3.95 12.56 0.85
C LYS A 69 -4.28 11.62 2.00
N ILE A 70 -5.45 11.79 2.60
CA ILE A 70 -5.95 10.89 3.63
C ILE A 70 -6.81 9.82 2.96
N ILE A 71 -6.57 8.57 3.36
CA ILE A 71 -7.30 7.38 2.93
C ILE A 71 -8.06 6.84 4.14
N HIS A 72 -9.37 6.70 3.98
CA HIS A 72 -10.25 6.19 5.05
C HIS A 72 -10.69 4.75 4.84
N SER A 73 -10.52 4.22 3.63
CA SER A 73 -11.09 2.93 3.26
C SER A 73 -10.18 2.16 2.32
N LEU A 74 -10.32 0.83 2.34
CA LEU A 74 -9.64 -0.05 1.41
C LEU A 74 -9.98 0.30 -0.04
N LYS A 75 -11.22 0.72 -0.30
CA LYS A 75 -11.68 1.14 -1.63
C LYS A 75 -10.91 2.35 -2.16
N GLU A 76 -10.64 3.34 -1.29
CA GLU A 76 -9.82 4.49 -1.66
C GLU A 76 -8.37 4.10 -1.96
N LEU A 77 -7.79 3.18 -1.18
CA LEU A 77 -6.46 2.64 -1.46
C LEU A 77 -6.41 1.93 -2.82
N VAL A 78 -7.40 1.08 -3.12
CA VAL A 78 -7.51 0.38 -4.40
C VAL A 78 -7.59 1.36 -5.55
N ASN A 79 -8.40 2.41 -5.43
CA ASN A 79 -8.52 3.43 -6.46
C ASN A 79 -7.18 4.14 -6.70
N ILE A 80 -6.46 4.50 -5.63
CA ILE A 80 -5.13 5.13 -5.77
C ILE A 80 -4.14 4.19 -6.46
N TYR A 81 -4.15 2.90 -6.12
CA TYR A 81 -3.27 1.93 -6.79
C TYR A 81 -3.58 1.83 -8.29
N LYS A 82 -4.87 1.80 -8.66
CA LYS A 82 -5.33 1.78 -10.06
C LYS A 82 -5.06 3.08 -10.81
N ASP A 83 -5.12 4.22 -10.12
CA ASP A 83 -4.84 5.53 -10.71
C ASP A 83 -3.35 5.69 -11.02
N ILE A 84 -2.47 5.18 -10.15
CA ILE A 84 -1.02 5.19 -10.36
C ILE A 84 -0.62 4.18 -11.44
N ASP A 85 -1.10 2.94 -11.34
CA ASP A 85 -0.84 1.89 -12.33
C ASP A 85 -2.13 1.19 -12.72
N ARG A 86 -2.65 1.54 -13.91
CA ARG A 86 -3.90 0.97 -14.44
C ARG A 86 -3.81 -0.52 -14.76
N PHE A 87 -2.60 -1.07 -14.87
CA PHE A 87 -2.37 -2.48 -15.17
C PHE A 87 -2.18 -3.32 -13.92
N ILE A 88 -2.11 -2.71 -12.74
CA ILE A 88 -1.99 -3.45 -11.49
C ILE A 88 -3.35 -4.04 -11.10
N ASP A 89 -3.50 -5.34 -11.34
CA ASP A 89 -4.68 -6.10 -10.91
C ASP A 89 -4.34 -7.07 -9.78
N LEU A 90 -4.39 -6.55 -8.56
CA LEU A 90 -4.20 -7.33 -7.34
C LEU A 90 -5.42 -8.23 -7.02
N SER A 91 -6.51 -8.17 -7.78
CA SER A 91 -7.66 -9.06 -7.57
C SER A 91 -7.36 -10.51 -7.96
N THR A 92 -6.35 -10.72 -8.80
CA THR A 92 -5.91 -12.06 -9.24
C THR A 92 -4.97 -12.74 -8.25
N ASP A 93 -4.29 -11.97 -7.39
CA ASP A 93 -3.38 -12.49 -6.40
C ASP A 93 -4.16 -13.12 -5.23
N LYS A 94 -3.84 -14.37 -4.87
CA LYS A 94 -4.57 -15.12 -3.83
C LYS A 94 -4.58 -14.40 -2.48
N ASP A 95 -3.52 -13.67 -2.13
CA ASP A 95 -3.41 -12.92 -0.89
C ASP A 95 -4.24 -11.62 -0.92
N PHE A 96 -4.52 -11.07 -2.10
CA PHE A 96 -5.17 -9.76 -2.26
C PHE A 96 -6.57 -9.82 -2.87
N LYS A 97 -6.96 -10.94 -3.48
CA LYS A 97 -8.27 -11.17 -4.09
C LYS A 97 -9.42 -10.79 -3.16
N ASN A 98 -9.34 -11.11 -1.87
CA ASN A 98 -10.38 -10.81 -0.90
C ASN A 98 -10.47 -9.32 -0.52
N TYR A 99 -9.45 -8.51 -0.86
CA TYR A 99 -9.37 -7.09 -0.51
C TYR A 99 -9.60 -6.16 -1.72
N PHE A 100 -9.40 -6.67 -2.93
CA PHE A 100 -9.46 -5.92 -4.19
C PHE A 100 -10.58 -6.42 -5.13
N GLN A 101 -11.55 -7.17 -4.61
CA GLN A 101 -12.78 -7.59 -5.30
C GLN A 101 -13.81 -6.47 -5.43
#